data_AF-A0A1S1NRV8-F1
#
_entry.id   AF-A0A1S1NRV8-F1
#
_cell.length_a   1.000
_cell.length_b   1.000
_cell.length_c   1.000
_cell.angle_alpha   90.00
_cell.angle_beta   90.00
_cell.angle_gamma   90.00
#
_symmetry.space_group_name_H-M   'P 1'
#
loop_
_entity.id
_entity.type
_entity.pdbx_description
1 polymer ?
#
loop_
_entity_poly.entity_id
_entity_poly.type
_entity_poly.pdbx_seq_one_letter_code
_entity_poly.pdbx_strand_id
1 'polypeptide(L)'
;MSIVMRVWNRLEEGLVALLLAAMTLVTFAYVAISNLYNVFYDLADAVPWLETPAFAVGDFLLDLTQSMTWNVAMTSALFAWLIFIGIAWSVRLGAHIGVDLVVRLFPPHLRRVFGVIACLIFMAYAVLMLTSSYQWVSSLMEGQVGVEDLDQFGIKEWHVAIVMPIGFALVIARLVEVLINILRGRQEGLDLSSETSDALKLSEDNEQSGEPRS
;
A
#
# COMPACT_ATOMS: atom_id res chain seq x y z
N MET A 1 -4.84 26.85 -1.75
CA MET A 1 -4.72 25.43 -2.14
C MET A 1 -5.57 25.19 -3.39
N SER A 2 -4.95 25.01 -4.57
CA SER A 2 -5.67 24.98 -5.85
C SER A 2 -6.59 23.75 -5.95
N ILE A 3 -7.72 23.88 -6.64
CA ILE A 3 -8.73 22.82 -6.85
C ILE A 3 -8.08 21.53 -7.39
N VAL A 4 -7.04 21.69 -8.22
CA VAL A 4 -6.22 20.60 -8.78
C VAL A 4 -5.61 19.71 -7.69
N MET A 5 -5.07 20.28 -6.62
CA MET A 5 -4.48 19.51 -5.52
C MET A 5 -5.54 18.74 -4.73
N ARG A 6 -6.75 19.29 -4.55
CA ARG A 6 -7.84 18.59 -3.86
C ARG A 6 -8.39 17.42 -4.67
N VAL A 7 -8.45 17.55 -5.99
CA VAL A 7 -8.86 16.46 -6.89
C VAL A 7 -7.82 15.36 -6.87
N TRP A 8 -6.53 15.71 -6.97
CA TRP A 8 -5.43 14.77 -6.91
C TRP A 8 -5.44 13.94 -5.61
N ASN A 9 -5.67 14.57 -4.46
CA ASN A 9 -5.71 13.85 -3.17
C ASN A 9 -6.83 12.82 -3.09
N ARG A 10 -8.02 13.20 -3.53
CA ARG A 10 -9.17 12.29 -3.50
C ARG A 10 -9.00 11.13 -4.46
N LEU A 11 -8.29 11.34 -5.57
CA LEU A 11 -7.91 10.26 -6.47
C LEU A 11 -6.87 9.33 -5.82
N GLU A 12 -5.84 9.84 -5.15
CA GLU A 12 -4.85 9.01 -4.43
C GLU A 12 -5.51 8.17 -3.34
N GLU A 13 -6.34 8.79 -2.50
CA GLU A 13 -7.06 8.10 -1.42
C GLU A 13 -8.07 7.07 -1.96
N GLY A 14 -8.81 7.45 -3.00
CA GLY A 14 -9.71 6.54 -3.70
C GLY A 14 -8.99 5.37 -4.36
N LEU A 15 -7.78 5.59 -4.90
CA LEU A 15 -6.97 4.54 -5.51
C LEU A 15 -6.44 3.54 -4.48
N VAL A 16 -5.96 4.01 -3.33
CA VAL A 16 -5.54 3.14 -2.22
C VAL A 16 -6.71 2.31 -1.71
N ALA A 17 -7.86 2.94 -1.47
CA ALA A 17 -9.07 2.25 -1.03
C ALA A 17 -9.55 1.22 -2.07
N LEU A 18 -9.50 1.57 -3.36
CA LEU A 18 -9.86 0.69 -4.47
C LEU A 18 -8.92 -0.52 -4.56
N LEU A 19 -7.62 -0.32 -4.46
CA LEU A 19 -6.63 -1.41 -4.50
C LEU A 19 -6.81 -2.37 -3.31
N LEU A 20 -7.06 -1.83 -2.11
CA LEU A 20 -7.33 -2.63 -0.93
C LEU A 20 -8.64 -3.41 -1.05
N ALA A 21 -9.70 -2.77 -1.54
CA ALA A 21 -10.97 -3.42 -1.81
C ALA A 21 -10.83 -4.52 -2.88
N ALA A 22 -10.07 -4.28 -3.95
CA ALA A 22 -9.82 -5.27 -4.98
C ALA A 22 -9.03 -6.47 -4.43
N MET A 23 -7.96 -6.22 -3.68
CA MET A 23 -7.13 -7.28 -3.07
C MET A 23 -7.95 -8.14 -2.11
N THR A 24 -8.75 -7.51 -1.25
CA THR A 24 -9.62 -8.21 -0.30
C THR A 24 -10.72 -8.99 -1.02
N LEU A 25 -11.34 -8.42 -2.06
CA LEU A 25 -12.37 -9.09 -2.85
C LEU A 25 -11.83 -10.35 -3.55
N VAL A 26 -10.67 -10.25 -4.19
CA VAL A 26 -10.03 -11.38 -4.88
C VAL A 26 -9.67 -12.48 -3.87
N THR A 27 -9.02 -12.11 -2.76
CA THR A 27 -8.68 -13.05 -1.69
C THR A 27 -9.92 -13.71 -1.08
N PHE A 28 -10.95 -12.91 -0.79
CA PHE A 28 -12.20 -13.39 -0.22
C PHE A 28 -12.92 -14.34 -1.16
N ALA A 29 -13.00 -14.02 -2.46
CA ALA A 29 -13.62 -14.89 -3.45
C ALA A 29 -12.94 -16.26 -3.50
N TYR A 30 -11.60 -16.27 -3.57
CA TYR A 30 -10.83 -17.52 -3.55
C TYR A 30 -11.08 -18.33 -2.27
N VAL A 31 -10.98 -17.71 -1.09
CA VAL A 31 -11.21 -18.39 0.19
C VAL A 31 -12.65 -18.88 0.33
N ALA A 32 -13.63 -18.08 -0.13
CA ALA A 32 -15.04 -18.45 -0.10
C ALA A 32 -15.31 -19.69 -0.96
N ILE A 33 -14.84 -19.71 -2.20
CA ILE A 33 -15.04 -20.85 -3.12
C ILE A 33 -14.29 -22.09 -2.60
N SER A 34 -13.04 -21.92 -2.13
CA SER A 34 -12.21 -22.99 -1.59
C SER A 34 -12.78 -23.60 -0.31
N ASN A 35 -13.51 -22.84 0.51
CA ASN A 35 -14.20 -23.41 1.66
C ASN A 35 -15.56 -24.01 1.27
N LEU A 36 -16.26 -23.38 0.32
CA LEU A 36 -17.62 -23.73 -0.05
C LEU A 36 -17.72 -25.12 -0.70
N TYR A 37 -16.73 -25.57 -1.48
CA TYR A 37 -16.81 -26.90 -2.09
C TYR A 37 -16.90 -28.02 -1.03
N ASN A 38 -16.15 -27.92 0.09
CA ASN A 38 -16.21 -28.91 1.17
C ASN A 38 -17.61 -29.03 1.76
N VAL A 39 -18.31 -27.90 1.93
CA VAL A 39 -19.69 -27.87 2.44
C VAL A 39 -20.64 -28.64 1.51
N PHE A 40 -20.43 -28.59 0.20
CA PHE A 40 -21.25 -29.34 -0.77
C PHE A 40 -20.95 -30.84 -0.78
N TYR A 41 -19.69 -31.26 -0.59
CA TYR A 41 -19.37 -32.68 -0.40
C TYR A 41 -19.99 -33.22 0.90
N ASP A 42 -19.86 -32.49 2.01
CA ASP A 42 -20.46 -32.87 3.28
C ASP A 42 -22.00 -32.98 3.17
N LEU A 43 -22.63 -32.07 2.42
CA LEU A 43 -24.08 -32.10 2.17
C LEU A 43 -24.49 -33.30 1.32
N ALA A 44 -23.69 -33.67 0.32
CA ALA A 44 -23.95 -34.82 -0.55
C ALA A 44 -23.96 -36.13 0.25
N ASP A 45 -23.00 -36.30 1.16
CA ASP A 45 -22.91 -37.47 2.04
C ASP A 45 -24.03 -37.49 3.10
N ALA A 46 -24.44 -36.32 3.61
CA ALA A 46 -25.46 -36.21 4.63
C ALA A 46 -26.90 -36.41 4.10
N VAL A 47 -27.15 -36.11 2.83
CA VAL A 47 -28.49 -36.02 2.26
C VAL A 47 -28.60 -36.84 0.95
N PRO A 48 -29.04 -38.11 1.02
CA PRO A 48 -29.02 -39.04 -0.13
C PRO A 48 -29.80 -38.58 -1.36
N TRP A 49 -30.85 -37.77 -1.19
CA TRP A 49 -31.63 -37.25 -2.32
C TRP A 49 -30.99 -36.04 -3.01
N LEU A 50 -30.01 -35.39 -2.35
CA LEU A 50 -29.21 -34.30 -2.89
C LEU A 50 -27.81 -34.74 -3.33
N GLU A 51 -27.44 -36.01 -3.14
CA GLU A 51 -26.09 -36.53 -3.40
C GLU A 51 -25.56 -36.12 -4.79
N THR A 52 -26.31 -36.46 -5.84
CA THR A 52 -25.89 -36.18 -7.23
C THR A 52 -25.81 -34.69 -7.58
N PRO A 53 -26.80 -33.82 -7.27
CA PRO A 53 -26.66 -32.39 -7.54
C PRO A 53 -25.63 -31.72 -6.62
N ALA A 54 -25.47 -32.16 -5.36
CA ALA A 54 -24.52 -31.57 -4.43
C ALA A 54 -23.06 -31.89 -4.82
N PHE A 55 -22.76 -33.14 -5.20
CA PHE A 55 -21.44 -33.48 -5.75
C PHE A 55 -21.15 -32.73 -7.05
N ALA A 56 -22.12 -32.58 -7.95
CA ALA A 56 -21.92 -31.81 -9.18
C ALA A 56 -21.54 -30.34 -8.90
N VAL A 57 -22.16 -29.72 -7.88
CA VAL A 57 -21.81 -28.36 -7.45
C VAL A 57 -20.44 -28.34 -6.75
N GLY A 58 -20.15 -29.32 -5.90
CA GLY A 58 -18.85 -29.49 -5.24
C GLY A 58 -17.69 -29.61 -6.24
N ASP A 59 -17.83 -30.50 -7.23
CA ASP A 59 -16.88 -30.69 -8.32
C ASP A 59 -16.68 -29.40 -9.12
N PHE A 60 -17.75 -28.68 -9.45
CA PHE A 60 -17.66 -27.40 -10.16
C PHE A 60 -16.88 -26.34 -9.35
N LEU A 61 -17.14 -26.22 -8.05
CA LEU A 61 -16.43 -25.27 -7.18
C LEU A 61 -14.97 -25.68 -6.97
N LEU A 62 -14.69 -26.99 -6.92
CA LEU A 62 -13.34 -27.52 -6.84
C LEU A 62 -12.55 -27.21 -8.11
N ASP A 63 -13.13 -27.45 -9.28
CA ASP A 63 -12.53 -27.12 -10.58
C ASP A 63 -12.28 -25.60 -10.70
N LEU A 64 -13.27 -24.79 -10.30
CA LEU A 64 -13.11 -23.33 -10.24
C LEU A 64 -11.95 -22.93 -9.33
N THR A 65 -11.84 -23.51 -8.14
CA THR A 65 -10.74 -23.23 -7.19
C THR A 65 -9.37 -23.61 -7.79
N GLN A 66 -9.28 -24.77 -8.45
CA GLN A 66 -8.05 -25.24 -9.08
C GLN A 66 -7.64 -24.36 -10.26
N SER A 67 -8.60 -23.85 -11.03
CA SER A 67 -8.33 -22.92 -12.14
C SER A 67 -7.83 -21.54 -11.68
N MET A 68 -8.08 -21.16 -10.42
CA MET A 68 -7.70 -19.86 -9.83
C MET A 68 -6.25 -19.81 -9.32
N THR A 69 -5.29 -20.46 -10.00
CA THR A 69 -3.85 -20.39 -9.67
C THR A 69 -3.30 -18.96 -9.65
N TRP A 70 -3.90 -18.08 -10.47
CA TRP A 70 -3.56 -16.67 -10.59
C TRP A 70 -3.86 -15.82 -9.34
N ASN A 71 -4.67 -16.32 -8.39
CA ASN A 71 -5.10 -15.55 -7.23
C ASN A 71 -3.91 -15.01 -6.42
N VAL A 72 -2.91 -15.85 -6.17
CA VAL A 72 -1.71 -15.47 -5.38
C VAL A 72 -0.90 -14.39 -6.09
N ALA A 73 -0.71 -14.53 -7.40
CA ALA A 73 0.07 -13.58 -8.17
C ALA A 73 -0.67 -12.23 -8.30
N MET A 74 -2.00 -12.25 -8.51
CA MET A 74 -2.80 -11.02 -8.60
C MET A 74 -2.87 -10.27 -7.26
N THR A 75 -3.09 -10.97 -6.15
CA THR A 75 -3.10 -10.35 -4.81
C THR A 75 -1.74 -9.76 -4.45
N SER A 76 -0.64 -10.45 -4.79
CA SER A 76 0.72 -9.94 -4.61
C SER A 76 0.98 -8.68 -5.45
N ALA A 77 0.51 -8.65 -6.70
CA ALA A 77 0.62 -7.49 -7.57
C ALA A 77 -0.15 -6.27 -7.00
N LEU A 78 -1.41 -6.47 -6.60
CA LEU A 78 -2.25 -5.43 -5.99
C LEU A 78 -1.60 -4.88 -4.71
N PHE A 79 -1.03 -5.76 -3.89
CA PHE A 79 -0.33 -5.38 -2.66
C PHE A 79 0.94 -4.56 -2.94
N ALA A 80 1.74 -4.93 -3.95
CA ALA A 80 2.91 -4.15 -4.35
C ALA A 80 2.53 -2.74 -4.80
N TRP A 81 1.47 -2.60 -5.63
CA TRP A 81 0.93 -1.30 -6.02
C TRP A 81 0.45 -0.50 -4.81
N LEU A 82 -0.26 -1.14 -3.89
CA LEU A 82 -0.72 -0.51 -2.64
C LEU A 82 0.44 0.04 -1.81
N ILE A 83 1.54 -0.71 -1.67
CA ILE A 83 2.72 -0.27 -0.92
C ILE A 83 3.34 0.98 -1.56
N PHE A 84 3.61 0.96 -2.87
CA PHE A 84 4.31 2.08 -3.50
C PHE A 84 3.45 3.35 -3.57
N ILE A 85 2.15 3.22 -3.84
CA ILE A 85 1.22 4.35 -3.78
C ILE A 85 1.08 4.84 -2.33
N GLY A 86 1.00 3.91 -1.38
CA GLY A 86 0.93 4.21 0.06
C GLY A 86 2.16 4.95 0.57
N ILE A 87 3.36 4.57 0.14
CA ILE A 87 4.60 5.28 0.49
C ILE A 87 4.59 6.69 -0.13
N ALA A 88 4.19 6.83 -1.40
CA ALA A 88 4.12 8.14 -2.05
C ALA A 88 3.16 9.10 -1.32
N TRP A 89 2.04 8.60 -0.81
CA TRP A 89 1.11 9.34 0.03
C TRP A 89 1.69 9.63 1.42
N SER A 90 2.33 8.65 2.05
CA SER A 90 2.93 8.74 3.38
C SER A 90 3.99 9.84 3.47
N VAL A 91 4.90 9.93 2.49
CA VAL A 91 5.93 10.99 2.44
C VAL A 91 5.29 12.39 2.41
N ARG A 92 4.12 12.51 1.77
CA ARG A 92 3.41 13.78 1.62
C ARG A 92 2.70 14.24 2.90
N LEU A 93 2.24 13.31 3.74
CA LEU A 93 1.73 13.62 5.08
C LEU A 93 2.85 13.96 6.09
N GLY A 94 4.11 13.95 5.65
CA GLY A 94 5.25 14.24 6.50
C GLY A 94 5.73 13.04 7.31
N ALA A 95 5.44 11.80 6.89
CA ALA A 95 5.75 10.55 7.59
C ALA A 95 7.24 10.29 7.90
N HIS A 96 8.16 11.17 7.50
CA HIS A 96 9.52 11.19 8.06
C HIS A 96 9.55 11.55 9.57
N ILE A 97 8.37 11.75 10.20
CA ILE A 97 8.11 11.87 11.65
C ILE A 97 9.05 11.01 12.50
N GLY A 98 9.32 9.75 12.11
CA GLY A 98 10.19 8.86 12.88
C GLY A 98 11.64 9.34 12.97
N VAL A 99 12.21 9.81 11.86
CA VAL A 99 13.55 10.43 11.83
C VAL A 99 13.49 11.79 12.49
N ASP A 100 12.43 12.57 12.25
CA ASP A 100 12.21 13.87 12.86
C ASP A 100 12.18 13.80 14.40
N LEU A 101 11.64 12.72 14.98
CA LEU A 101 11.62 12.50 16.43
C LEU A 101 13.01 12.24 17.00
N VAL A 102 13.84 11.47 16.29
CA VAL A 102 15.25 11.21 16.68
C VAL A 102 16.07 12.49 16.55
N VAL A 103 15.88 13.24 15.47
CA VAL A 103 16.56 14.51 15.20
C VAL A 103 16.06 15.60 16.19
N ARG A 104 14.86 15.44 16.78
CA ARG A 104 14.35 16.32 17.83
C ARG A 104 15.12 16.24 19.15
N LEU A 105 15.83 15.14 19.42
CA LEU A 105 16.68 14.97 20.60
C LEU A 105 17.97 15.81 20.55
N PHE A 106 18.32 16.34 19.37
CA PHE A 106 19.52 17.16 19.17
C PHE A 106 19.25 18.66 19.30
N PRO A 107 20.26 19.47 19.66
CA PRO A 107 20.15 20.92 19.74
C PRO A 107 19.74 21.54 18.38
N PRO A 108 19.03 22.68 18.40
CA PRO A 108 18.31 23.23 17.23
C PRO A 108 19.22 23.49 16.03
N HIS A 109 20.48 23.85 16.26
CA HIS A 109 21.46 24.10 15.19
C HIS A 109 21.90 22.82 14.45
N LEU A 110 21.88 21.66 15.10
CA LEU A 110 22.28 20.38 14.50
C LEU A 110 21.11 19.66 13.84
N ARG A 111 19.86 19.98 14.21
CA ARG A 111 18.66 19.31 13.72
C ARG A 111 18.58 19.31 12.18
N ARG A 112 18.87 20.45 11.56
CA ARG A 112 18.83 20.57 10.09
C ARG A 112 19.92 19.74 9.40
N VAL A 113 21.11 19.69 9.97
CA VAL A 113 22.24 18.92 9.40
C VAL A 113 21.94 17.42 9.44
N PHE A 114 21.48 16.92 10.60
CA PHE A 114 21.11 15.52 10.73
C PHE A 114 19.91 15.14 9.85
N GLY A 115 18.91 16.03 9.69
CA GLY A 115 17.80 15.83 8.77
C GLY A 115 18.26 15.71 7.31
N VAL A 116 19.18 16.57 6.87
CA VAL A 116 19.76 16.50 5.52
C VAL A 116 20.56 15.20 5.34
N ILE A 117 21.42 14.85 6.30
CA ILE A 117 22.23 13.61 6.23
C ILE A 117 21.34 12.39 6.13
N ALA A 118 20.32 12.28 6.99
CA ALA A 118 19.36 11.18 6.95
C ALA A 118 18.65 11.11 5.59
N CYS A 119 18.14 12.25 5.10
CA CYS A 119 17.48 12.33 3.80
C CYS A 119 18.40 11.87 2.65
N LEU A 120 19.68 12.26 2.68
CA LEU A 120 20.67 11.84 1.68
C LEU A 120 20.95 10.32 1.74
N ILE A 121 21.02 9.73 2.94
CA ILE A 121 21.21 8.29 3.12
C ILE A 121 20.01 7.52 2.56
N PHE A 122 18.78 7.95 2.89
CA PHE A 122 17.57 7.34 2.34
C PHE A 122 17.48 7.48 0.83
N MET A 123 17.87 8.64 0.28
CA MET A 123 17.89 8.86 -1.16
C MET A 123 18.93 7.98 -1.86
N ALA A 124 20.12 7.82 -1.29
CA ALA A 124 21.14 6.92 -1.82
C ALA A 124 20.64 5.46 -1.83
N TYR A 125 20.01 5.01 -0.75
CA TYR A 125 19.40 3.67 -0.70
C TYR A 125 18.28 3.49 -1.73
N ALA A 126 17.41 4.49 -1.89
CA ALA A 126 16.33 4.44 -2.87
C ALA A 126 16.88 4.38 -4.31
N VAL A 127 17.97 5.09 -4.62
CA VAL A 127 18.66 5.01 -5.91
C VAL A 127 19.26 3.62 -6.14
N LEU A 128 19.92 3.04 -5.13
CA LEU A 128 20.43 1.67 -5.23
C LEU A 128 19.30 0.67 -5.51
N MET A 129 18.17 0.81 -4.84
CA MET A 129 17.00 -0.04 -5.09
C MET A 129 16.37 0.19 -6.46
N LEU A 130 16.34 1.42 -6.96
CA LEU A 130 15.90 1.70 -8.33
C LEU A 130 16.78 1.01 -9.36
N THR A 131 18.11 1.07 -9.20
CA THR A 131 19.04 0.40 -10.12
C THR A 131 18.90 -1.12 -10.06
N SER A 132 18.81 -1.70 -8.86
CA SER A 132 18.65 -3.14 -8.68
C SER A 132 17.32 -3.65 -9.24
N SER A 133 16.23 -2.92 -8.98
CA SER A 133 14.90 -3.28 -9.51
C SER A 133 14.82 -3.13 -11.02
N TYR A 134 15.43 -2.09 -11.60
CA TYR A 134 15.53 -1.94 -13.05
C TYR A 134 16.31 -3.10 -13.69
N GLN A 135 17.47 -3.45 -13.12
CA GLN A 135 18.27 -4.57 -13.60
C GLN A 135 17.48 -5.89 -13.54
N TRP A 136 16.79 -6.15 -12.42
CA TRP A 136 15.95 -7.34 -12.26
C TRP A 136 14.84 -7.40 -13.31
N VAL A 137 14.12 -6.30 -13.54
CA VAL A 137 13.06 -6.22 -14.57
C VAL A 137 13.63 -6.42 -15.97
N SER A 138 14.80 -5.85 -16.29
CA SER A 138 15.44 -6.08 -17.60
C SER A 138 15.84 -7.54 -17.80
N SER A 139 16.36 -8.21 -16.77
CA SER A 139 16.68 -9.64 -16.84
C SER A 139 15.44 -10.51 -17.03
N LEU A 140 14.29 -10.14 -16.45
CA LEU A 140 13.00 -10.80 -16.69
C LEU A 140 12.49 -10.62 -18.13
N MET A 141 12.70 -9.43 -18.71
CA MET A 141 12.32 -9.16 -20.10
C MET A 141 13.17 -9.97 -21.10
N GLU A 142 14.46 -10.11 -20.83
CA GLU A 142 15.41 -10.84 -21.68
C GLU A 142 15.32 -12.37 -21.51
N GLY A 143 15.10 -12.84 -20.27
CA GLY A 143 15.15 -14.26 -19.93
C GLY A 143 13.94 -15.10 -20.37
N GLN A 144 12.84 -14.49 -20.84
CA GLN A 144 11.56 -15.17 -21.12
C GLN A 144 11.11 -16.12 -19.99
N VAL A 145 11.52 -15.88 -18.74
CA VAL A 145 11.03 -16.64 -17.59
C VAL A 145 9.61 -16.15 -17.35
N GLY A 146 8.63 -16.96 -17.75
CA GLY A 146 7.22 -16.70 -17.52
C GLY A 146 6.86 -17.03 -16.07
N VAL A 147 5.92 -16.28 -15.49
CA VAL A 147 5.28 -16.72 -14.24
C VAL A 147 4.43 -17.92 -14.60
N GLU A 148 4.76 -19.09 -14.06
CA GLU A 148 4.01 -20.34 -14.29
C GLU A 148 2.50 -20.17 -13.95
N ASP A 149 2.15 -19.26 -13.04
CA ASP A 149 0.78 -19.05 -12.54
C ASP A 149 -0.08 -18.04 -13.33
N LEU A 150 0.51 -17.12 -14.11
CA LEU A 150 -0.19 -16.06 -14.86
C LEU A 150 -0.14 -16.24 -16.38
N ASP A 151 0.56 -17.27 -16.87
CA ASP A 151 0.74 -17.53 -18.30
C ASP A 151 -0.59 -17.73 -19.05
N GLN A 152 -1.62 -18.24 -18.36
CA GLN A 152 -2.98 -18.39 -18.90
C GLN A 152 -3.64 -17.07 -19.33
N PHE A 153 -3.23 -15.91 -18.77
CA PHE A 153 -3.69 -14.58 -19.18
C PHE A 153 -2.71 -13.88 -20.14
N GLY A 154 -1.62 -14.54 -20.53
CA GLY A 154 -0.54 -13.95 -21.33
C GLY A 154 0.26 -12.88 -20.60
N ILE A 155 0.13 -12.79 -19.27
CA ILE A 155 0.80 -11.78 -18.44
C ILE A 155 2.17 -12.32 -18.04
N LYS A 156 3.20 -11.79 -18.69
CA LYS A 156 4.60 -12.07 -18.34
C LYS A 156 4.99 -11.42 -17.00
N GLU A 157 5.90 -12.03 -16.26
CA GLU A 157 6.38 -11.61 -14.93
C GLU A 157 6.79 -10.13 -14.85
N TRP A 158 7.37 -9.63 -15.93
CA TRP A 158 7.84 -8.24 -15.99
C TRP A 158 6.71 -7.22 -15.81
N HIS A 159 5.46 -7.53 -16.17
CA HIS A 159 4.33 -6.62 -15.99
C HIS A 159 4.01 -6.34 -14.52
N VAL A 160 4.19 -7.35 -13.66
CA VAL A 160 4.04 -7.19 -12.22
C VAL A 160 5.29 -6.54 -11.65
N ALA A 161 6.47 -6.97 -12.10
CA ALA A 161 7.76 -6.48 -11.61
C ALA A 161 8.00 -4.98 -11.88
N ILE A 162 7.41 -4.40 -12.94
CA ILE A 162 7.62 -2.99 -13.31
C ILE A 162 7.12 -1.99 -12.25
N VAL A 163 6.23 -2.43 -11.36
CA VAL A 163 5.78 -1.60 -10.24
C VAL A 163 6.94 -1.19 -9.33
N MET A 164 7.96 -2.04 -9.19
CA MET A 164 9.12 -1.79 -8.33
C MET A 164 9.96 -0.59 -8.79
N PRO A 165 10.48 -0.54 -10.03
CA PRO A 165 11.24 0.62 -10.48
C PRO A 165 10.38 1.89 -10.53
N ILE A 166 9.09 1.79 -10.90
CA ILE A 166 8.18 2.94 -10.87
C ILE A 166 8.03 3.46 -9.44
N GLY A 167 7.82 2.56 -8.50
CA GLY A 167 7.68 2.86 -7.08
C GLY A 167 8.91 3.54 -6.48
N PHE A 168 10.11 3.00 -6.73
CA PHE A 168 11.36 3.63 -6.26
C PHE A 168 11.62 4.98 -6.93
N ALA A 169 11.29 5.13 -8.22
CA ALA A 169 11.40 6.42 -8.90
C ALA A 169 10.48 7.48 -8.26
N LEU A 170 9.25 7.10 -7.90
CA LEU A 170 8.33 7.98 -7.17
C LEU A 170 8.87 8.36 -5.77
N VAL A 171 9.41 7.38 -5.03
CA VAL A 171 10.03 7.63 -3.72
C VAL A 171 11.20 8.61 -3.83
N ILE A 172 12.08 8.44 -4.83
CA ILE A 172 13.20 9.36 -5.07
C ILE A 172 12.69 10.76 -5.39
N ALA A 173 11.71 10.90 -6.28
CA ALA A 173 11.12 12.20 -6.61
C ALA A 173 10.59 12.92 -5.36
N ARG A 174 9.94 12.18 -4.46
CA ARG A 174 9.46 12.72 -3.17
C ARG A 174 10.59 13.06 -2.20
N LEU A 175 11.62 12.22 -2.08
CA LEU A 175 12.79 12.52 -1.25
C LEU A 175 13.51 13.78 -1.72
N VAL A 176 13.56 14.03 -3.03
CA VAL A 176 14.09 15.27 -3.59
C VAL A 176 13.23 16.48 -3.20
N GLU A 177 11.90 16.38 -3.25
CA GLU A 177 11.00 17.44 -2.78
C GLU A 177 11.24 17.76 -1.30
N VAL A 178 11.38 16.74 -0.45
CA VAL A 178 11.67 16.89 0.99
C VAL A 178 13.03 17.55 1.20
N LEU A 179 14.07 17.08 0.51
CA LEU A 179 15.41 17.66 0.59
C LEU A 179 15.40 19.15 0.22
N ILE A 180 14.72 19.52 -0.87
CA ILE A 180 14.59 20.92 -1.30
C ILE A 180 13.85 21.75 -0.24
N ASN A 181 12.83 21.21 0.40
CA ASN A 181 12.08 21.91 1.45
C ASN A 181 12.93 22.15 2.70
N ILE A 182 13.73 21.16 3.13
CA ILE A 182 14.69 21.30 4.23
C ILE A 182 15.77 22.32 3.88
N LEU A 183 16.30 22.30 2.65
CA LEU A 183 17.30 23.25 2.18
C LEU A 183 16.76 24.68 2.05
N ARG A 184 15.47 24.86 1.75
CA ARG A 184 14.80 26.18 1.72
C ARG A 184 14.40 26.69 3.10
N GLY A 185 14.63 25.94 4.17
CA GLY A 185 14.26 26.34 5.54
C GLY A 185 12.75 26.43 5.76
N ARG A 186 11.95 25.76 4.92
CA ARG A 186 10.48 25.75 5.02
C ARG A 186 9.96 24.70 6.02
N GLN A 187 10.83 23.83 6.54
CA GLN A 187 10.50 22.76 7.48
C GLN A 187 11.67 22.59 8.49
N GLU A 188 11.44 22.88 9.77
CA GLU A 188 12.36 22.58 10.89
C GLU A 188 11.79 21.55 11.90
N GLY A 189 10.67 20.93 11.54
CA GLY A 189 9.98 19.91 12.33
C GLY A 189 8.50 20.25 12.48
N LEU A 190 7.67 19.21 12.38
CA LEU A 190 6.21 19.24 12.29
C LEU A 190 5.46 20.28 13.13
N ASP A 191 4.77 21.14 12.40
CA ASP A 191 3.56 21.90 12.75
C ASP A 191 2.32 20.98 12.70
N LEU A 192 2.39 19.78 13.30
CA LEU A 192 1.22 18.88 13.48
C LEU A 192 0.78 18.77 14.95
N SER A 193 1.60 19.26 15.89
CA SER A 193 1.15 19.41 17.27
C SER A 193 0.14 20.55 17.41
N SER A 194 0.10 21.51 16.48
CA SER A 194 -0.92 22.57 16.48
C SER A 194 -2.29 22.02 16.14
N GLU A 195 -2.44 21.20 15.10
CA GLU A 195 -3.76 20.71 14.66
C GLU A 195 -4.37 19.65 15.60
N THR A 196 -3.54 18.76 16.17
CA THR A 196 -3.99 17.79 17.19
C THR A 196 -4.15 18.42 18.58
N SER A 197 -3.28 19.37 18.97
CA SER A 197 -3.46 20.11 20.22
C SER A 197 -4.60 21.13 20.14
N ASP A 198 -4.91 21.70 18.97
CA ASP A 198 -6.08 22.58 18.79
C ASP A 198 -7.37 21.78 18.77
N ALA A 199 -7.39 20.57 18.17
CA ALA A 199 -8.54 19.68 18.28
C ALA A 199 -8.80 19.24 19.74
N LEU A 200 -7.74 18.95 20.50
CA LEU A 200 -7.82 18.62 21.92
C LEU A 200 -8.26 19.84 22.76
N LYS A 201 -7.70 21.03 22.50
CA LYS A 201 -8.11 22.29 23.17
C LYS A 201 -9.57 22.66 22.86
N LEU A 202 -10.02 22.46 21.63
CA LEU A 202 -11.43 22.68 21.25
C LEU A 202 -12.37 21.66 21.92
N SER A 203 -11.88 20.45 22.23
CA SER A 203 -12.64 19.46 22.98
C SER A 203 -12.70 19.84 24.46
N GLU A 204 -11.57 20.26 25.05
CA GLU A 204 -11.47 20.73 26.44
C GLU A 204 -12.28 22.01 26.70
N ASP A 205 -12.31 22.95 25.76
CA ASP A 205 -13.09 24.21 25.86
C ASP A 205 -14.60 23.94 25.75
N ASN A 206 -15.00 22.90 25.01
CA ASN A 206 -16.40 22.44 24.91
C ASN A 206 -16.85 21.67 26.16
N GLU A 207 -15.94 20.94 26.81
CA GLU A 207 -16.22 20.26 28.10
C GLU A 207 -16.30 21.27 29.26
N GLN A 208 -15.45 22.30 29.29
CA GLN A 208 -15.48 23.34 30.33
C GLN A 208 -16.65 24.33 30.20
N SER A 209 -17.20 24.51 29.00
CA SER A 209 -18.39 25.35 28.78
C SER A 209 -19.72 24.60 28.99
N GLY A 210 -19.67 23.27 29.22
CA GLY A 210 -20.82 22.40 29.43
C GLY A 210 -21.21 22.15 30.89
N GLU A 211 -20.47 22.65 31.89
CA GLU A 211 -20.80 22.45 33.31
C GLU A 211 -21.76 23.56 33.80
N PRO A 212 -23.05 23.28 34.07
CA PRO A 212 -23.93 24.27 34.66
C PRO A 212 -23.50 24.45 36.12
N ARG A 213 -23.00 25.63 36.45
CA ARG A 213 -22.83 26.10 37.83
C ARG A 213 -24.16 25.94 38.57
N SER A 214 -24.26 24.89 39.40
CA SER A 214 -25.28 24.74 40.44
C SER A 214 -24.84 25.42 41.73
#